data_AF-A0A2E9Y779-F1
#
_entry.id   AF-A0A2E9Y779-F1
#
_cell.length_a   1.000
_cell.length_b   1.000
_cell.length_c   1.000
_cell.angle_alpha   90.00
_cell.angle_beta   90.00
_cell.angle_gamma   90.00
#
_symmetry.space_group_name_H-M   'P 1'
#
loop_
_entity.id
_entity.type
_entity.pdbx_description
1 polymer ?
#
loop_
_entity_poly.entity_id
_entity_poly.type
_entity_poly.pdbx_seq_one_letter_code
_entity_poly.pdbx_strand_id
1 'polypeptide(L)' 'MMDPPPGCKFNPRCAHAMDICRQRIPEIKELSSGHFAACHLHDQPTV' A
#
# COMPACT_ATOMS: atom_id res chain seq x y z
N MET A 1 -21.21 -9.23 7.92
CA MET A 1 -20.31 -8.34 7.17
C MET A 1 -18.92 -8.65 7.70
N MET A 2 -18.07 -9.30 6.92
CA MET A 2 -16.71 -9.62 7.38
C MET A 2 -15.84 -8.42 7.05
N ASP A 3 -15.45 -7.67 8.08
CA ASP A 3 -14.52 -6.55 7.91
C ASP A 3 -13.22 -7.08 7.29
N PRO A 4 -12.72 -6.45 6.22
CA PRO A 4 -11.44 -6.85 5.65
C PRO A 4 -10.36 -6.71 6.74
N PRO A 5 -9.38 -7.63 6.78
CA PRO A 5 -8.28 -7.54 7.73
C PRO A 5 -7.65 -6.14 7.64
N PRO A 6 -7.24 -5.56 8.77
CA PRO A 6 -6.63 -4.24 8.78
C PRO A 6 -5.41 -4.23 7.85
N GLY A 7 -5.24 -3.14 7.11
CA GLY A 7 -4.10 -2.96 6.23
C GLY A 7 -4.38 -3.08 4.72
N CYS A 8 -3.31 -3.22 3.94
CA CYS A 8 -3.36 -3.27 2.49
C CYS A 8 -4.09 -4.53 2.00
N LYS A 9 -5.15 -4.37 1.21
CA LYS A 9 -5.91 -5.48 0.62
C LYS A 9 -5.07 -6.40 -0.27
N PHE A 10 -3.96 -5.90 -0.78
CA PHE A 10 -3.03 -6.66 -1.63
C PHE A 10 -1.98 -7.44 -0.84
N ASN A 11 -1.88 -7.28 0.49
CA ASN A 11 -0.87 -7.95 1.31
C ASN A 11 -0.82 -9.50 1.16
N PRO A 12 -1.92 -10.26 1.01
CA PRO A 12 -1.83 -11.71 0.88
C PRO A 12 -1.38 -12.17 -0.52
N ARG A 13 -1.38 -11.27 -1.51
CA ARG A 13 -1.01 -11.56 -2.90
C ARG A 13 0.23 -10.80 -3.38
N CYS A 14 0.72 -9.84 -2.60
CA CYS A 14 1.86 -9.00 -2.97
C CYS A 14 3.18 -9.71 -2.62
N ALA A 15 4.05 -9.91 -3.60
CA ALA A 15 5.38 -10.50 -3.40
C ALA A 15 6.33 -9.60 -2.57
N HIS A 16 6.04 -8.30 -2.50
CA HIS A 16 6.77 -7.31 -1.71
C HIS A 16 6.01 -6.90 -0.44
N ALA A 17 5.05 -7.72 0.02
CA ALA A 17 4.31 -7.44 1.24
C ALA A 17 5.25 -7.39 2.45
N MET A 18 5.27 -6.26 3.14
CA MET A 18 5.98 -6.05 4.39
C MET A 18 5.01 -6.15 5.58
N ASP A 19 5.52 -6.24 6.80
CA ASP A 19 4.67 -6.28 8.00
C ASP A 19 3.77 -5.05 8.12
N ILE A 20 4.26 -3.87 7.71
CA ILE A 20 3.46 -2.63 7.68
C ILE A 20 2.22 -2.76 6.76
N CYS A 21 2.31 -3.55 5.69
CA CYS A 21 1.18 -3.79 4.78
C CYS A 21 0.04 -4.57 5.44
N ARG A 22 0.30 -5.30 6.52
CA ARG A 22 -0.70 -6.06 7.30
C ARG A 22 -1.25 -5.29 8.51
N GLN A 23 -0.63 -4.16 8.84
CA GLN A 23 -0.98 -3.36 10.02
C GLN A 23 -1.64 -2.03 9.63
N ARG A 24 -1.22 -1.43 8.51
CA ARG A 24 -1.64 -0.10 8.06
C ARG A 24 -2.06 -0.12 6.59
N ILE A 25 -3.11 0.65 6.27
CA ILE A 25 -3.50 0.91 4.89
C ILE A 25 -2.54 1.97 4.33
N PRO A 26 -1.91 1.74 3.16
CA PRO A 26 -1.05 2.73 2.54
C PRO A 26 -1.87 3.94 2.06
N GLU A 27 -1.28 5.13 2.14
CA GLU A 27 -1.88 6.33 1.58
C GLU A 27 -1.74 6.35 0.05
N ILE A 28 -2.72 6.95 -0.64
CA ILE A 28 -2.62 7.19 -2.08
C ILE A 28 -1.62 8.32 -2.31
N LYS A 29 -0.55 8.01 -3.04
CA LYS A 29 0.46 8.99 -3.45
C LYS A 29 0.60 8.99 -4.97
N GLU A 30 0.93 10.15 -5.51
CA GLU A 30 1.27 10.32 -6.91
C GLU A 30 2.73 9.89 -7.13
N LEU A 31 2.94 8.86 -7.97
CA LEU A 31 4.26 8.34 -8.32
C LEU A 31 4.88 9.06 -9.52
N SER A 32 4.03 9.48 -10.44
CA SER A 32 4.39 10.23 -11.64
C SER A 32 3.18 11.03 -12.09
N SER A 33 3.35 12.04 -12.95
CA SER A 33 2.25 12.91 -13.40
C SER A 33 1.00 12.12 -13.85
N GLY A 34 -0.07 12.19 -13.06
CA GLY A 34 -1.34 11.49 -13.29
C GLY A 34 -1.37 10.00 -12.90
N HIS A 35 -0.32 9.46 -12.30
CA HIS A 35 -0.22 8.08 -11.83
C HIS A 35 -0.20 8.02 -10.31
N PHE A 36 -1.23 7.39 -9.75
CA PHE A 36 -1.41 7.28 -8.30
C PHE A 36 -1.29 5.82 -7.87
N ALA A 37 -0.60 5.58 -6.77
CA ALA A 37 -0.54 4.27 -6.14
C ALA A 37 -0.69 4.36 -4.62
N ALA A 38 -1.40 3.41 -4.05
CA ALA A 38 -1.47 3.19 -2.61
C ALA A 38 -0.54 2.03 -2.24
N CYS A 39 0.77 2.29 -2.19
CA CYS A 39 1.78 1.27 -1.91
C CYS A 39 2.80 1.77 -0.89
N HIS A 40 2.98 1.03 0.21
CA HIS A 40 4.01 1.32 1.21
C HIS A 40 5.44 1.27 0.63
N LEU A 41 5.66 0.54 -0.47
CA LEU A 41 6.97 0.46 -1.13
C LEU A 41 7.38 1.80 -1.76
N HIS A 42 6.41 2.55 -2.27
CA HIS A 42 6.62 3.83 -2.93
C HIS A 42 6.19 5.01 -2.05
N ASP A 43 6.01 4.77 -0.76
CA ASP A 43 5.70 5.82 0.20
C ASP A 43 6.88 6.77 0.43
N GLN A 44 8.08 6.30 0.10
CA GLN A 44 9.32 7.07 0.11
C GLN A 44 9.28 8.09 -1.04
N PRO A 45 9.40 9.39 -0.76
CA PRO A 45 9.44 10.42 -1.79
C PRO A 45 10.68 10.18 -2.64
N THR A 46 10.49 9.74 -3.87
CA THR A 46 11.53 9.84 -4.89
C THR A 46 11.88 11.32 -5.01
N VAL A 47 13.09 11.66 -4.57
CA VAL A 47 13.77 12.93 -4.87
C VAL A 47 14.07 13.01 -6.36
#